data_AF-A0AAX4JD28-F1
#
_entry.id   AF-A0AAX4JD28-F1
#
_cell.length_a   1.000
_cell.length_b   1.000
_cell.length_c   1.000
_cell.angle_alpha   90.00
_cell.angle_beta   90.00
_cell.angle_gamma   90.00
#
_symmetry.space_group_name_H-M   'P 1'
#
loop_
_entity.id
_entity.type
_entity.pdbx_description
1 polymer ?
#
loop_
_entity_poly.entity_id
_entity_poly.type
_entity_poly.pdbx_seq_one_letter_code
_entity_poly.pdbx_strand_id
1 'polypeptide(L)'
;MINKYMGAIPNRELTSVGCGQEARRLLEELKGIVYGLILSDYDFEKNVKKEIFDLGTDELKEFMVKNIKIGDHWKVMETKLEELVKVQGEKGMGLRALLKKSHPPKKITLTN
;
A
#
# COMPACT_ATOMS: atom_id res chain seq x y z
N MET A 1 13.23 32.57 29.61
CA MET A 1 11.93 32.69 28.93
C MET A 1 12.07 32.17 27.50
N ILE A 2 11.29 31.11 27.24
CA ILE A 2 10.84 30.48 25.99
C ILE A 2 11.88 30.25 24.87
N ASN A 3 12.24 28.97 24.81
CA ASN A 3 13.08 28.24 23.91
C ASN A 3 12.45 28.14 22.50
N LYS A 4 13.13 28.64 21.46
CA LYS A 4 12.64 28.64 20.07
C LYS A 4 13.12 27.39 19.32
N TYR A 5 12.81 26.19 19.85
CA TYR A 5 12.89 24.96 19.07
C TYR A 5 11.63 24.88 18.20
N MET A 6 11.68 25.54 17.04
CA MET A 6 10.80 25.16 15.94
C MET A 6 11.33 23.83 15.40
N GLY A 7 10.93 22.74 16.05
CA GLY A 7 10.99 21.41 15.45
C GLY A 7 10.10 21.45 14.21
N ALA A 8 10.71 21.65 13.05
CA ALA A 8 10.06 21.49 11.77
C ALA A 8 9.57 20.04 11.71
N ILE A 9 8.30 19.81 12.01
CA ILE A 9 7.60 18.61 11.58
C ILE A 9 7.66 18.69 10.05
N PRO A 10 8.34 17.77 9.35
CA PRO A 10 8.27 17.75 7.91
C PRO A 10 6.80 17.49 7.59
N ASN A 11 6.12 18.49 7.02
CA ASN A 11 4.93 18.24 6.22
C ASN A 11 5.40 17.35 5.07
N ARG A 12 5.41 16.03 5.31
CA ARG A 12 5.38 15.04 4.25
C ARG A 12 4.04 15.28 3.56
N GLU A 13 4.06 16.17 2.57
CA GLU A 13 3.12 16.11 1.49
C GLU A 13 3.19 14.68 0.98
N LEU A 14 2.20 13.88 1.37
CA LEU A 14 1.90 12.59 0.80
C LEU A 14 1.47 12.88 -0.64
N THR A 15 2.46 13.18 -1.48
CA THR A 15 2.31 13.18 -2.92
C THR A 15 1.62 11.86 -3.26
N SER A 16 0.51 11.94 -3.98
CA SER A 16 -0.39 10.81 -4.27
C SER A 16 0.31 9.57 -4.84
N VAL A 17 1.55 9.72 -5.31
CA VAL A 17 2.42 8.66 -5.85
C VAL A 17 3.05 7.79 -4.74
N GLY A 18 3.30 8.34 -3.54
CA GLY A 18 3.89 7.61 -2.41
C GLY A 18 2.92 6.63 -1.74
N CYS A 19 1.64 7.01 -1.62
CA CYS A 19 0.63 6.23 -0.90
C CYS A 19 0.37 4.84 -1.54
N GLY A 20 0.46 4.71 -2.87
CA GLY A 20 0.25 3.43 -3.57
C GLY A 20 1.46 2.50 -3.48
N GLN A 21 2.67 3.05 -3.52
CA GLN A 21 3.91 2.27 -3.30
C GLN A 21 4.00 1.81 -1.85
N GLU A 22 3.60 2.66 -0.90
CA GLU A 22 3.53 2.35 0.51
C GLU A 22 2.50 1.25 0.79
N ALA A 23 1.29 1.34 0.23
CA ALA A 23 0.28 0.28 0.34
C ALA A 23 0.74 -1.05 -0.27
N ARG A 24 1.45 -1.03 -1.39
CA ARG A 24 2.02 -2.25 -1.99
C ARG A 24 3.09 -2.87 -1.08
N ARG A 25 4.00 -2.05 -0.53
CA ARG A 25 5.03 -2.53 0.40
C ARG A 25 4.40 -3.17 1.64
N LEU A 26 3.38 -2.52 2.23
CA LEU A 26 2.65 -3.04 3.38
C LEU A 26 1.90 -4.35 3.05
N LEU A 27 1.35 -4.47 1.83
CA LEU A 27 0.70 -5.70 1.37
C LEU A 27 1.71 -6.85 1.22
N GLU A 28 2.87 -6.59 0.63
CA GLU A 28 3.96 -7.57 0.50
C GLU A 28 4.47 -8.02 1.87
N GLU A 29 4.64 -7.09 2.81
CA GLU A 29 5.01 -7.38 4.19
C GLU A 29 3.96 -8.27 4.90
N LEU A 30 2.68 -7.89 4.84
CA LEU A 30 1.58 -8.67 5.41
C LEU A 30 1.56 -10.10 4.84
N LYS A 31 1.72 -10.24 3.52
CA LYS A 31 1.77 -11.56 2.86
C LYS A 31 2.99 -12.37 3.30
N GLY A 32 4.15 -11.72 3.47
CA GLY A 32 5.35 -12.36 3.98
C GLY A 32 5.15 -12.92 5.39
N ILE A 33 4.58 -12.13 6.30
CA ILE A 33 4.28 -12.55 7.68
C ILE A 33 3.31 -13.73 7.68
N VAL A 34 2.18 -13.60 6.98
CA VAL A 34 1.16 -14.66 6.92
C VAL A 34 1.73 -15.94 6.33
N TYR A 35 2.55 -15.84 5.28
CA TYR A 35 3.20 -17.00 4.70
C TYR A 35 4.17 -17.67 5.68
N GLY A 36 4.95 -16.89 6.43
CA GLY A 36 5.82 -17.41 7.49
C GLY A 36 5.06 -18.14 8.60
N LEU A 37 3.89 -17.63 8.99
CA LEU A 37 3.01 -18.27 9.97
C LEU A 37 2.44 -19.59 9.43
N ILE A 38 2.00 -19.62 8.16
CA ILE A 38 1.53 -20.86 7.50
C ILE A 38 2.65 -21.91 7.49
N LEU A 39 3.88 -21.52 7.13
CA LEU A 39 5.02 -22.44 7.11
C LEU A 39 5.40 -22.96 8.50
N SER A 40 5.07 -22.22 9.55
CA SER A 40 5.33 -22.59 10.94
C SER A 40 4.20 -23.42 11.57
N ASP A 41 3.21 -23.84 10.76
CA ASP A 41 1.99 -24.54 11.21
C ASP A 41 1.25 -23.77 12.33
N TYR A 42 1.25 -22.43 12.23
CA TYR A 42 0.62 -21.57 13.22
C TYR A 42 -0.90 -21.70 13.18
N ASP A 43 -1.53 -21.75 14.36
CA ASP A 43 -2.99 -21.81 14.48
C ASP A 43 -3.64 -20.46 14.12
N PHE A 44 -4.25 -20.40 12.94
CA PHE A 44 -4.91 -19.18 12.46
C PHE A 44 -6.23 -18.85 13.16
N GLU A 45 -6.77 -19.74 13.99
CA GLU A 45 -8.05 -19.53 14.66
C GLU A 45 -7.95 -18.51 15.79
N LYS A 46 -6.78 -18.38 16.41
CA LYS A 46 -6.60 -17.52 17.59
C LYS A 46 -5.30 -16.72 17.49
N ASN A 47 -5.42 -15.41 17.76
CA ASN A 47 -4.30 -14.48 17.89
C ASN A 47 -3.51 -14.09 16.63
N VAL A 48 -3.93 -14.48 15.42
CA VAL A 48 -3.27 -14.04 14.16
C VAL A 48 -3.06 -12.54 14.06
N LYS A 49 -4.07 -11.75 14.45
CA LYS A 49 -3.94 -10.28 14.42
C LYS A 49 -2.86 -9.77 15.36
N LYS A 50 -2.69 -10.43 16.51
CA LYS A 50 -1.63 -10.09 17.46
C LYS A 50 -0.28 -10.49 16.88
N GLU A 51 -0.17 -11.68 16.30
CA GLU A 51 1.08 -12.16 15.73
C GLU A 51 1.54 -11.29 14.55
N ILE A 52 0.62 -10.90 13.66
CA ILE A 52 0.90 -9.94 12.59
C ILE A 52 1.33 -8.59 13.15
N PHE A 53 0.70 -8.14 14.24
CA PHE A 53 1.06 -6.89 14.90
C PHE A 53 2.46 -6.96 15.52
N ASP A 54 2.82 -8.06 16.17
CA ASP A 54 4.11 -8.23 16.84
C ASP A 54 5.26 -8.36 15.82
N LEU A 55 5.04 -9.04 14.69
CA LEU A 55 6.02 -9.23 13.61
C LEU A 55 6.08 -8.07 12.61
N GLY A 56 5.04 -7.23 12.57
CA GLY A 56 4.95 -6.11 11.64
C GLY A 56 5.88 -4.95 11.96
N THR A 57 6.22 -4.20 10.91
CA THR A 57 6.85 -2.89 11.01
C THR A 57 5.93 -1.88 11.70
N ASP A 58 6.49 -0.77 12.15
CA ASP A 58 5.71 0.30 12.79
C ASP A 58 4.66 0.87 11.82
N GLU A 59 4.97 0.95 10.51
CA GLU A 59 4.01 1.37 9.50
C GLU A 59 2.84 0.39 9.36
N LEU A 60 3.10 -0.93 9.39
CA LEU A 60 2.05 -1.94 9.37
C LEU A 60 1.20 -1.88 10.64
N LYS A 61 1.83 -1.75 11.82
CA LYS A 61 1.12 -1.57 13.10
C LYS A 61 0.21 -0.35 13.10
N GLU A 62 0.71 0.80 12.64
CA GLU A 62 -0.10 2.01 12.51
C GLU A 62 -1.27 1.81 11.55
N PHE A 63 -1.04 1.14 10.41
CA PHE A 63 -2.10 0.82 9.47
C PHE A 63 -3.17 -0.06 10.12
N MET A 64 -2.77 -1.08 10.87
CA MET A 64 -3.67 -1.96 11.61
C MET A 64 -4.53 -1.20 12.60
N VAL A 65 -3.92 -0.37 13.45
CA VAL A 65 -4.64 0.42 14.48
C VAL A 65 -5.64 1.38 13.85
N LYS A 66 -5.27 2.03 12.73
CA LYS A 66 -6.14 3.00 12.06
C LYS A 66 -7.31 2.34 11.31
N ASN A 67 -7.13 1.11 10.84
CA ASN A 67 -8.05 0.52 9.86
C ASN A 67 -8.79 -0.74 10.33
N ILE A 68 -8.37 -1.39 11.41
CA ILE A 68 -8.90 -2.71 11.81
C ILE A 68 -9.56 -2.63 13.16
N LYS A 69 -10.79 -3.14 13.24
CA LYS A 69 -11.53 -3.23 14.50
C LYS A 69 -11.24 -4.54 15.23
N ILE A 70 -11.52 -4.54 16.52
CA ILE A 70 -11.34 -5.71 17.40
C ILE A 70 -12.12 -6.94 16.87
N GLY A 71 -13.31 -6.75 16.31
CA GLY A 71 -14.14 -7.84 15.75
C GLY A 71 -13.77 -8.27 14.33
N ASP A 72 -12.90 -7.53 13.63
CA ASP A 72 -12.61 -7.80 12.22
C ASP A 72 -11.73 -9.04 12.07
N HIS A 73 -11.95 -9.81 11.01
CA HIS A 73 -11.04 -10.88 10.61
C HIS A 73 -9.73 -10.29 10.04
N TRP A 74 -8.59 -10.96 10.20
CA TRP A 74 -7.30 -10.44 9.74
C TRP A 74 -7.27 -10.14 8.23
N LYS A 75 -8.00 -10.95 7.43
CA LYS A 75 -8.15 -10.77 5.97
C LYS A 75 -8.71 -9.41 5.57
N VAL A 76 -9.41 -8.70 6.47
CA VAL A 76 -9.86 -7.33 6.20
C VAL A 76 -8.67 -6.40 5.90
N MET A 77 -7.51 -6.64 6.53
CA MET A 77 -6.27 -5.90 6.23
C MET A 77 -5.82 -6.11 4.79
N GLU A 78 -5.81 -7.38 4.35
CA GLU A 78 -5.41 -7.76 3.01
C GLU A 78 -6.31 -7.09 1.97
N THR A 79 -7.64 -7.17 2.15
CA THR A 79 -8.60 -6.54 1.25
C THR A 79 -8.39 -5.03 1.15
N LYS A 80 -8.22 -4.32 2.28
CA LYS A 80 -8.01 -2.87 2.27
C LYS A 80 -6.72 -2.47 1.59
N LEU A 81 -5.63 -3.19 1.83
CA LEU A 81 -4.35 -2.92 1.17
C LEU A 81 -4.43 -3.20 -0.34
N GLU A 82 -5.13 -4.27 -0.76
CA GLU A 82 -5.36 -4.57 -2.17
C GLU A 82 -6.21 -3.49 -2.87
N GLU A 83 -7.24 -2.96 -2.21
CA GLU A 83 -8.04 -1.85 -2.72
C GLU A 83 -7.19 -0.59 -2.91
N LEU A 84 -6.36 -0.23 -1.94
CA LEU A 84 -5.45 0.92 -2.03
C LEU A 84 -4.46 0.77 -3.20
N VAL A 85 -3.98 -0.44 -3.47
CA VAL A 85 -3.12 -0.73 -4.63
C VAL A 85 -3.90 -0.63 -5.94
N LYS A 86 -5.13 -1.16 -6.03
CA LYS A 86 -5.96 -1.17 -7.25
C LYS A 86 -6.43 0.22 -7.68
N VAL A 87 -6.91 1.05 -6.73
CA VAL A 87 -7.39 2.41 -7.01
C VAL A 87 -6.33 3.27 -7.71
N GLN A 88 -5.04 2.97 -7.52
CA GLN A 88 -3.96 3.68 -8.18
C GLN A 88 -3.49 3.05 -9.50
N GLY A 89 -3.61 1.73 -9.65
CA GLY A 89 -3.41 1.06 -10.93
C GLY A 89 -4.33 1.61 -12.02
N GLU A 90 -5.58 1.91 -11.67
CA GLU A 90 -6.56 2.52 -12.58
C GLU A 90 -6.26 4.00 -12.87
N LYS A 91 -5.83 4.79 -11.88
CA LYS A 91 -5.39 6.18 -12.11
C LYS A 91 -4.13 6.27 -12.97
N GLY A 92 -3.21 5.31 -12.89
CA GLY A 92 -2.03 5.21 -13.75
C GLY A 92 -2.33 4.83 -15.21
N MET A 93 -3.41 4.08 -15.45
CA MET A 93 -3.86 3.74 -16.80
C MET A 93 -4.57 4.89 -17.52
N GLY A 94 -5.22 5.79 -16.79
CA GLY A 94 -5.85 6.99 -17.36
C GLY A 94 -4.85 7.89 -18.10
N LEU A 95 -3.64 8.08 -17.55
CA LEU A 95 -2.61 8.92 -18.17
C LEU A 95 -1.98 8.25 -19.41
N ARG A 96 -1.75 6.93 -19.38
CA ARG A 96 -1.24 6.17 -20.54
C ARG A 96 -2.27 6.06 -21.67
N ALA A 97 -3.56 5.97 -21.35
CA ALA A 97 -4.65 5.98 -22.33
C ALA A 97 -4.84 7.36 -22.97
N LEU A 98 -4.62 8.46 -22.22
CA LEU A 98 -4.66 9.82 -22.76
C LEU A 98 -3.46 10.13 -23.67
N LEU A 99 -2.24 9.72 -23.30
CA LEU A 99 -1.04 9.94 -24.12
C LEU A 99 -1.07 9.19 -25.46
N LYS A 100 -1.71 8.01 -25.53
CA LYS A 100 -1.94 7.29 -26.80
C LYS A 100 -2.94 7.98 -27.72
N LYS A 101 -3.83 8.84 -27.20
CA LYS A 101 -4.75 9.65 -28.02
C LYS A 101 -4.11 10.93 -28.55
N SER A 102 -3.03 11.42 -27.94
CA SER A 102 -2.40 12.70 -28.29
C SER A 102 -1.39 12.61 -29.45
N HIS A 103 -0.83 11.43 -29.73
CA HIS A 103 0.12 11.24 -30.83
C HIS A 103 -0.17 9.92 -31.57
N PRO A 104 -1.03 9.93 -32.62
CA PRO A 104 -1.05 8.81 -33.54
C PRO A 104 0.34 8.70 -34.20
N PRO A 105 0.93 7.49 -34.30
CA PRO A 105 2.17 7.32 -35.04
C PRO A 105 1.91 7.70 -36.51
N LYS A 106 2.64 8.71 -37.01
CA LYS A 106 2.66 9.05 -38.43
C LYS A 106 3.04 7.77 -39.20
N LYS A 107 2.10 7.20 -39.95
CA LYS A 107 2.39 6.16 -40.93
C LYS A 107 3.35 6.76 -41.94
N ILE A 108 4.61 6.32 -41.90
CA ILE A 108 5.55 6.55 -43.00
C ILE A 108 5.14 5.56 -44.08
N THR A 109 4.44 6.03 -45.10
CA THR A 109 4.26 5.30 -46.36
C THR A 109 5.58 5.31 -47.10
N LEU A 110 6.29 4.17 -47.09
CA LEU A 110 7.34 3.89 -48.05
C LEU A 110 6.67 3.48 -49.36
N THR A 111 6.63 4.38 -50.32
CA THR A 111 6.35 4.05 -51.72
C THR A 111 7.63 3.48 -52.32
N ASN A 112 7.55 2.24 -52.83
CA ASN A 112 8.58 1.63 -53.68
C ASN A 112 8.66 2.33 -55.04
#